data_AF-A0A2D5Z1U2-F1
#
_entry.id   AF-A0A2D5Z1U2-F1
#
_cell.length_a   1.000
_cell.length_b   1.000
_cell.length_c   1.000
_cell.angle_alpha   90.00
_cell.angle_beta   90.00
_cell.angle_gamma   90.00
#
_symmetry.space_group_name_H-M   'P 1'
#
loop_
_entity.id
_entity.type
_entity.pdbx_description
1 polymer ?
#
loop_
_entity_poly.entity_id
_entity_poly.type
_entity_poly.pdbx_seq_one_letter_code
_entity_poly.pdbx_strand_id
1 'polypeptide(L)'
;MVLMSTLIVLPLLCGPALADGLDTDTADLPPDGIYVSPRDVQEYPELERILDDASLRPIVQSALRERVGNDEIETFDAEFRATEIGMGLGPIFLTGPVQVRTSNRSLSTAGLFDAEIVSMSLSGAAPGAPIMMREDTQRASTGSTDIADLGGGLYHIDSFFDVFTELSVDGGANWTQSTSSMRMFLIPEPAALILLGAAALLVLAGRGRDR
;
A
#
# COMPACT_ATOMS: atom_id res chain seq x y z
N MET A 1 51.14 -25.57 6.59
CA MET A 1 50.28 -24.97 7.64
C MET A 1 48.96 -24.61 6.97
N VAL A 2 47.96 -25.47 7.09
CA VAL A 2 46.69 -25.38 6.36
C VAL A 2 45.73 -24.54 7.22
N LEU A 3 45.36 -23.34 6.76
CA LEU A 3 44.30 -22.57 7.42
C LEU A 3 42.94 -23.02 6.86
N MET A 4 42.18 -23.75 7.68
CA MET A 4 40.74 -23.91 7.54
C MET A 4 40.08 -22.55 7.73
N SER A 5 39.36 -22.07 6.71
CA SER A 5 38.51 -20.89 6.82
C SER A 5 37.13 -21.32 7.29
N THR A 6 36.80 -20.95 8.52
CA THR A 6 35.51 -21.23 9.16
C THR A 6 34.46 -20.28 8.60
N LEU A 7 33.51 -20.81 7.83
CA LEU A 7 32.35 -20.07 7.35
C LEU A 7 31.35 -19.93 8.51
N ILE A 8 31.21 -18.72 9.06
CA ILE A 8 30.16 -18.38 10.02
C ILE A 8 28.86 -18.25 9.23
N VAL A 9 27.97 -19.23 9.39
CA VAL A 9 26.59 -19.12 8.92
C VAL A 9 25.83 -18.29 9.95
N LEU A 10 25.55 -17.04 9.59
CA LEU A 10 24.66 -16.18 10.38
C LEU A 10 23.21 -16.64 10.12
N PRO A 11 22.43 -17.02 11.16
CA PRO A 11 21.03 -17.34 10.95
C PRO A 11 20.26 -16.03 10.69
N LEU A 12 19.70 -15.91 9.49
CA LEU A 12 18.66 -14.92 9.19
C LEU A 12 17.43 -15.26 10.06
N LEU A 13 17.32 -14.57 11.19
CA LEU A 13 16.14 -14.59 12.03
C LEU A 13 15.09 -13.69 11.35
N CYS A 14 14.31 -14.26 10.43
CA CYS A 14 13.22 -13.56 9.76
C CYS A 14 11.99 -13.55 10.68
N GLY A 15 11.82 -12.47 11.45
CA GLY A 15 10.59 -12.08 12.15
C GLY A 15 9.87 -10.95 11.40
N PRO A 16 8.59 -10.65 11.71
CA PRO A 16 7.70 -9.95 10.78
C PRO A 16 8.00 -8.44 10.74
N ALA A 17 8.60 -7.96 9.65
CA ALA A 17 8.68 -6.53 9.34
C ALA A 17 7.64 -6.25 8.25
N LEU A 18 6.43 -5.83 8.61
CA LEU A 18 5.38 -5.48 7.63
C LEU A 18 4.65 -4.16 7.93
N ALA A 19 5.04 -3.44 8.98
CA ALA A 19 4.64 -2.06 9.22
C ALA A 19 5.87 -1.36 9.83
N ASP A 20 6.59 -0.59 9.02
CA ASP A 20 7.78 0.16 9.44
C ASP A 20 7.55 1.67 9.26
N GLY A 21 6.28 2.06 9.09
CA GLY A 21 5.86 3.43 8.77
C GLY A 21 6.58 4.01 7.56
N LEU A 22 6.53 5.33 7.43
CA LEU A 22 7.30 6.10 6.46
C LEU A 22 7.85 7.35 7.13
N ASP A 23 9.16 7.56 7.04
CA ASP A 23 9.78 8.84 7.35
C ASP A 23 9.66 9.80 6.15
N THR A 24 9.18 11.02 6.40
CA THR A 24 8.88 12.03 5.37
C THR A 24 9.15 13.44 5.88
N ASP A 25 9.30 14.41 4.99
CA ASP A 25 9.49 15.83 5.31
C ASP A 25 8.17 16.63 5.40
N THR A 26 7.03 15.93 5.30
CA THR A 26 5.69 16.51 5.44
C THR A 26 4.76 15.59 6.22
N ALA A 27 3.84 16.17 6.98
CA ALA A 27 2.75 15.46 7.66
C ALA A 27 1.49 15.32 6.79
N ASP A 28 1.55 15.73 5.53
CA ASP A 28 0.42 15.74 4.62
C ASP A 28 0.00 14.32 4.23
N LEU A 29 -1.32 14.08 4.18
CA LEU A 29 -1.91 12.79 3.77
C LEU A 29 -2.49 12.87 2.35
N PRO A 30 -2.50 11.80 1.55
CA PRO A 30 -1.84 10.53 1.80
C PRO A 30 -0.31 10.67 1.78
N PRO A 31 0.42 9.82 2.53
CA PRO A 31 1.87 9.77 2.47
C PRO A 31 2.37 9.15 1.16
N ASP A 32 3.61 9.46 0.77
CA ASP A 32 4.28 8.91 -0.42
C ASP A 32 4.85 7.50 -0.14
N GLY A 33 3.94 6.58 0.18
CA GLY A 33 4.23 5.18 0.42
C GLY A 33 3.22 4.27 -0.28
N ILE A 34 3.31 2.97 0.01
CA ILE A 34 2.41 1.96 -0.57
C ILE A 34 1.67 1.27 0.55
N TYR A 35 0.35 1.15 0.42
CA TYR A 35 -0.47 0.30 1.26
C TYR A 35 -0.43 -1.12 0.70
N VAL A 36 0.01 -2.11 1.50
CA VAL A 36 0.15 -3.51 1.06
C VAL A 36 -0.62 -4.47 1.96
N SER A 37 -1.18 -5.53 1.36
CA SER A 37 -1.84 -6.62 2.07
C SER A 37 -1.12 -7.96 1.85
N PRO A 38 0.08 -8.15 2.43
CA PRO A 38 0.96 -9.29 2.15
C PRO A 38 0.50 -10.63 2.76
N ARG A 39 -0.61 -10.65 3.51
CA ARG A 39 -1.08 -11.84 4.24
C ARG A 39 -2.55 -12.16 4.04
N ASP A 40 -3.32 -11.24 3.49
CA ASP A 40 -4.76 -11.42 3.37
C ASP A 40 -5.10 -11.62 1.90
N VAL A 41 -5.83 -12.69 1.64
CA VAL A 41 -6.55 -12.85 0.37
C VAL A 41 -7.91 -12.22 0.51
N GLN A 42 -8.40 -11.64 -0.58
CA GLN A 42 -9.75 -11.12 -0.64
C GLN A 42 -10.58 -11.98 -1.60
N GLU A 43 -11.63 -12.59 -1.06
CA GLU A 43 -12.46 -13.54 -1.80
C GLU A 43 -13.79 -12.90 -2.25
N TYR A 44 -14.19 -13.25 -3.47
CA TYR A 44 -15.48 -12.89 -4.07
C TYR A 44 -16.15 -14.18 -4.57
N PRO A 45 -16.83 -14.93 -3.68
CA PRO A 45 -17.29 -16.30 -3.97
C PRO A 45 -18.27 -16.38 -5.13
N GLU A 46 -19.18 -15.40 -5.27
CA GLU A 46 -20.18 -15.39 -6.35
C GLU A 46 -19.55 -15.23 -7.74
N LEU A 47 -18.33 -14.66 -7.80
CA LEU A 47 -17.57 -14.51 -9.03
C LEU A 47 -16.51 -15.61 -9.20
N GLU A 48 -16.32 -16.49 -8.22
CA GLU A 48 -15.18 -17.42 -8.16
C GLU A 48 -13.85 -16.67 -8.36
N ARG A 49 -13.67 -15.52 -7.68
CA ARG A 49 -12.45 -14.70 -7.74
C ARG A 49 -11.78 -14.63 -6.38
N ILE A 50 -10.46 -14.64 -6.41
CA ILE A 50 -9.61 -14.43 -5.23
C ILE A 50 -8.51 -13.47 -5.64
N LEU A 51 -8.38 -12.37 -4.91
CA LEU A 51 -7.29 -11.41 -5.07
C LEU A 51 -6.25 -11.64 -3.97
N ASP A 52 -5.00 -11.78 -4.38
CA ASP A 52 -3.83 -11.97 -3.53
C ASP A 52 -2.77 -10.91 -3.83
N ASP A 53 -1.82 -10.69 -2.92
CA ASP A 53 -0.72 -9.74 -3.07
C ASP A 53 -1.19 -8.33 -3.48
N ALA A 54 -2.23 -7.85 -2.79
CA ALA A 54 -2.86 -6.58 -3.11
C ALA A 54 -2.03 -5.39 -2.59
N SER A 55 -1.94 -4.34 -3.40
CA SER A 55 -1.29 -3.08 -3.06
C SER A 55 -2.07 -1.89 -3.62
N LEU A 56 -2.06 -0.79 -2.88
CA LEU A 56 -2.65 0.49 -3.26
C LEU A 56 -1.60 1.59 -3.06
N ARG A 57 -1.27 2.28 -4.14
CA ARG A 57 -0.30 3.35 -4.17
C ARG A 57 -1.01 4.67 -4.49
N PRO A 58 -1.06 5.61 -3.55
CA PRO A 58 -1.56 6.96 -3.80
C PRO A 58 -0.70 7.70 -4.85
N ILE A 59 -1.34 8.45 -5.74
CA ILE A 59 -0.68 9.43 -6.59
C ILE A 59 -0.69 10.76 -5.83
N VAL A 60 0.27 10.94 -4.90
CA VAL A 60 0.26 12.05 -3.92
C VAL A 60 0.18 13.44 -4.56
N GLN A 61 0.78 13.62 -5.74
CA GLN A 61 0.71 14.85 -6.52
C GLN A 61 -0.70 15.23 -7.02
N SER A 62 -1.64 14.26 -7.03
CA SER A 62 -3.06 14.50 -7.35
C SER A 62 -3.89 14.86 -6.12
N ALA A 63 -3.32 14.78 -4.91
CA ALA A 63 -4.07 14.92 -3.68
C ALA A 63 -4.61 16.34 -3.48
N LEU A 64 -5.92 16.43 -3.29
CA LEU A 64 -6.65 17.59 -2.83
C LEU A 64 -7.08 17.35 -1.38
N ARG A 65 -6.92 18.36 -0.52
CA ARG A 65 -7.23 18.28 0.92
C ARG A 65 -8.23 19.35 1.27
N GLU A 66 -9.35 18.95 1.85
CA GLU A 66 -10.42 19.84 2.27
C GLU A 66 -10.71 19.65 3.75
N ARG A 67 -10.95 20.75 4.48
CA ARG A 67 -11.35 20.67 5.88
C ARG A 67 -12.87 20.67 5.99
N VAL A 68 -13.41 19.69 6.70
CA VAL A 68 -14.84 19.57 6.98
C VAL A 68 -15.03 19.49 8.48
N GLY A 69 -15.38 20.62 9.09
CA GLY A 69 -15.39 20.72 10.55
C GLY A 69 -13.98 20.53 11.12
N ASN A 70 -13.80 19.53 11.98
CA ASN A 70 -12.49 19.16 12.53
C ASN A 70 -11.74 18.13 11.68
N ASP A 71 -12.41 17.54 10.69
CA ASP A 71 -11.87 16.46 9.89
C ASP A 71 -11.15 17.01 8.65
N GLU A 72 -10.24 16.22 8.11
CA GLU A 72 -9.64 16.43 6.80
C GLU A 72 -10.17 15.37 5.83
N ILE A 73 -10.53 15.79 4.62
CA ILE A 73 -10.94 14.94 3.51
C ILE A 73 -9.85 15.02 2.46
N GLU A 74 -9.17 13.91 2.22
CA GLU A 74 -8.15 13.79 1.18
C GLU A 74 -8.74 13.05 -0.02
N THR A 75 -8.69 13.67 -1.21
CA THR A 75 -9.10 13.03 -2.47
C THR A 75 -7.90 12.95 -3.41
N PHE A 76 -7.57 11.75 -3.87
CA PHE A 76 -6.42 11.49 -4.72
C PHE A 76 -6.69 10.33 -5.68
N ASP A 77 -6.01 10.30 -6.82
CA ASP A 77 -5.97 9.12 -7.66
C ASP A 77 -5.02 8.08 -7.05
N ALA A 78 -5.29 6.79 -7.26
CA ALA A 78 -4.45 5.70 -6.81
C ALA A 78 -4.22 4.65 -7.91
N GLU A 79 -3.09 3.95 -7.82
CA GLU A 79 -2.85 2.70 -8.53
C GLU A 79 -3.12 1.53 -7.58
N PHE A 80 -4.00 0.60 -7.97
CA PHE A 80 -4.20 -0.66 -7.27
C PHE A 80 -3.66 -1.82 -8.10
N ARG A 81 -2.94 -2.73 -7.45
CA ARG A 81 -2.39 -3.94 -8.06
C ARG A 81 -2.72 -5.13 -7.19
N ALA A 82 -3.03 -6.27 -7.81
CA ALA A 82 -3.14 -7.56 -7.13
C ALA A 82 -2.90 -8.68 -8.14
N THR A 83 -2.85 -9.91 -7.67
CA THR A 83 -2.88 -11.11 -8.50
C THR A 83 -4.21 -11.84 -8.30
N GLU A 84 -4.94 -12.07 -9.38
CA GLU A 84 -6.14 -12.91 -9.36
C GLU A 84 -5.74 -14.38 -9.53
N ILE A 85 -6.08 -15.19 -8.52
CA ILE A 85 -5.67 -16.60 -8.44
C ILE A 85 -6.85 -17.59 -8.41
N GLY A 86 -8.09 -17.10 -8.30
CA GLY A 86 -9.30 -17.94 -8.26
C GLY A 86 -9.58 -18.59 -9.62
N MET A 87 -9.57 -17.80 -10.69
CA MET A 87 -9.71 -18.28 -12.07
C MET A 87 -8.42 -18.21 -12.89
N GLY A 88 -7.34 -17.65 -12.34
CA GLY A 88 -6.04 -17.58 -12.98
C GLY A 88 -5.94 -16.47 -14.03
N LEU A 89 -6.64 -15.35 -13.83
CA LEU A 89 -6.48 -14.16 -14.67
C LEU A 89 -5.09 -13.53 -14.49
N GLY A 90 -4.39 -13.81 -13.39
CA GLY A 90 -3.06 -13.28 -13.13
C GLY A 90 -3.11 -11.82 -12.69
N PRO A 91 -2.12 -10.98 -13.05
CA PRO A 91 -2.01 -9.64 -12.48
C PRO A 91 -3.14 -8.73 -12.94
N ILE A 92 -3.69 -7.97 -12.00
CA ILE A 92 -4.68 -6.92 -12.23
C ILE A 92 -4.08 -5.55 -11.92
N PHE A 93 -4.45 -4.55 -12.73
CA PHE A 93 -4.01 -3.18 -12.59
C PHE A 93 -5.20 -2.26 -12.73
N LEU A 94 -5.55 -1.55 -11.65
CA LEU A 94 -6.68 -0.63 -11.61
C LEU A 94 -6.19 0.77 -11.23
N THR A 95 -6.88 1.78 -11.73
CA THR A 95 -6.63 3.17 -11.36
C THR A 95 -7.94 3.92 -11.16
N GLY A 96 -7.92 4.93 -10.31
CA GLY A 96 -9.05 5.82 -10.11
C GLY A 96 -8.99 6.57 -8.78
N PRO A 97 -10.02 7.37 -8.49
CA PRO A 97 -10.07 8.18 -7.29
C PRO A 97 -10.32 7.35 -6.02
N VAL A 98 -9.68 7.79 -4.95
CA VAL A 98 -9.87 7.38 -3.56
C VAL A 98 -10.11 8.64 -2.74
N GLN A 99 -11.05 8.57 -1.81
CA GLN A 99 -11.32 9.59 -0.82
C GLN A 99 -11.17 9.01 0.57
N VAL A 100 -10.35 9.66 1.38
CA VAL A 100 -10.11 9.34 2.79
C VAL A 100 -10.68 10.47 3.64
N ARG A 101 -11.19 10.11 4.82
CA ARG A 101 -11.50 11.04 5.90
C ARG A 101 -10.57 10.75 7.07
N THR A 102 -9.87 11.76 7.54
CA THR A 102 -9.06 11.72 8.76
C THR A 102 -9.72 12.57 9.85
N SER A 103 -10.17 11.92 10.92
CA SER A 103 -11.00 12.55 11.95
C SER A 103 -10.18 13.45 12.86
N ASN A 104 -10.69 14.64 13.20
CA ASN A 104 -10.02 15.64 14.05
C ASN A 104 -8.62 16.11 13.56
N ARG A 105 -8.26 15.82 12.30
CA ARG A 105 -6.96 16.15 11.69
C ARG A 105 -6.67 17.65 11.62
N SER A 106 -7.70 18.51 11.66
CA SER A 106 -7.50 19.95 11.67
C SER A 106 -7.07 20.51 13.04
N LEU A 107 -7.18 19.71 14.10
CA LEU A 107 -6.84 20.11 15.47
C LEU A 107 -5.36 19.93 15.81
N SER A 108 -4.66 19.05 15.08
CA SER A 108 -3.24 18.78 15.26
C SER A 108 -2.61 18.28 13.97
N THR A 109 -1.35 18.65 13.74
CA THR A 109 -0.55 18.13 12.62
C THR A 109 0.02 16.74 12.92
N ALA A 110 0.19 16.41 14.20
CA ALA A 110 0.79 15.16 14.68
C ALA A 110 -0.11 14.51 15.74
N GLY A 111 -0.04 13.18 15.85
CA GLY A 111 -0.83 12.37 16.75
C GLY A 111 -1.50 11.19 16.06
N LEU A 112 -2.30 10.46 16.84
CA LEU A 112 -3.09 9.33 16.38
C LEU A 112 -4.47 9.80 15.91
N PHE A 113 -4.82 9.46 14.68
CA PHE A 113 -6.09 9.81 14.06
C PHE A 113 -6.85 8.57 13.61
N ASP A 114 -8.17 8.57 13.80
CA ASP A 114 -9.06 7.61 13.15
C ASP A 114 -9.22 8.02 11.68
N ALA A 115 -9.02 7.05 10.78
CA ALA A 115 -9.12 7.26 9.34
C ALA A 115 -10.17 6.32 8.72
N GLU A 116 -10.75 6.71 7.60
CA GLU A 116 -11.71 5.89 6.86
C GLU A 116 -11.58 6.16 5.35
N ILE A 117 -11.51 5.10 4.54
CA ILE A 117 -11.74 5.23 3.10
C ILE A 117 -13.26 5.34 2.91
N VAL A 118 -13.73 6.54 2.59
CA VAL A 118 -15.17 6.83 2.46
C VAL A 118 -15.68 6.65 1.03
N SER A 119 -14.77 6.62 0.06
CA SER A 119 -15.08 6.31 -1.33
C SER A 119 -13.84 5.82 -2.05
N MET A 120 -14.01 4.82 -2.90
CA MET A 120 -13.00 4.34 -3.85
C MET A 120 -13.73 3.88 -5.10
N SER A 121 -13.22 4.23 -6.28
CA SER A 121 -13.77 3.77 -7.55
C SER A 121 -12.65 3.60 -8.56
N LEU A 122 -12.18 2.37 -8.69
CA LEU A 122 -11.05 2.01 -9.54
C LEU A 122 -11.54 1.21 -10.74
N SER A 123 -10.90 1.43 -11.88
CA SER A 123 -11.19 0.70 -13.11
C SER A 123 -9.90 0.34 -13.83
N GLY A 124 -9.94 -0.75 -14.57
CA GLY A 124 -8.81 -1.21 -15.35
C GLY A 124 -9.16 -2.44 -16.16
N ALA A 125 -8.14 -3.22 -16.47
CA ALA A 125 -8.29 -4.45 -17.23
C ALA A 125 -7.58 -5.60 -16.51
N ALA A 126 -8.23 -6.74 -16.50
CA ALA A 126 -7.59 -8.04 -16.32
C ALA A 126 -7.48 -8.71 -17.71
N PRO A 127 -6.64 -9.74 -17.90
CA PRO A 127 -6.61 -10.47 -19.16
C PRO A 127 -8.02 -10.96 -19.57
N GLY A 128 -8.56 -10.36 -20.63
CA GLY A 128 -9.82 -10.77 -21.26
C GLY A 128 -11.11 -10.05 -20.81
N ALA A 129 -11.08 -9.16 -19.80
CA ALA A 129 -12.29 -8.45 -19.36
C ALA A 129 -12.00 -7.10 -18.68
N PRO A 130 -12.89 -6.10 -18.82
CA PRO A 130 -12.87 -4.94 -17.94
C PRO A 130 -13.17 -5.39 -16.51
N ILE A 131 -12.44 -4.80 -15.56
CA ILE A 131 -12.63 -5.07 -14.14
C ILE A 131 -12.73 -3.73 -13.42
N MET A 132 -13.68 -3.65 -12.49
CA MET A 132 -13.88 -2.47 -11.68
C MET A 132 -13.92 -2.90 -10.21
N MET A 133 -13.40 -2.03 -9.35
CA MET A 133 -13.40 -2.20 -7.92
C MET A 133 -13.90 -0.91 -7.27
N ARG A 134 -14.68 -1.01 -6.21
CA ARG A 134 -15.09 0.15 -5.42
C ARG A 134 -15.14 -0.16 -3.94
N GLU A 135 -15.21 0.88 -3.13
CA GLU A 135 -15.48 0.79 -1.69
C GLU A 135 -16.89 0.21 -1.45
N ASP A 136 -17.04 -0.62 -0.41
CA ASP A 136 -18.32 -1.17 -0.02
C ASP A 136 -19.13 -0.22 0.86
N THR A 137 -20.13 0.41 0.25
CA THR A 137 -21.03 1.37 0.93
C THR A 137 -21.78 0.84 2.16
N GLN A 138 -21.83 -0.47 2.39
CA GLN A 138 -22.50 -1.09 3.54
C GLN A 138 -21.56 -1.37 4.71
N ARG A 139 -20.24 -1.39 4.49
CA ARG A 139 -19.24 -1.79 5.47
C ARG A 139 -18.08 -0.80 5.45
N ALA A 140 -18.04 0.06 6.46
CA ALA A 140 -17.02 1.10 6.59
C ALA A 140 -15.59 0.55 6.52
N SER A 141 -14.81 1.11 5.61
CA SER A 141 -13.39 0.78 5.43
C SER A 141 -12.51 1.61 6.39
N THR A 142 -12.51 1.22 7.67
CA THR A 142 -11.86 1.97 8.76
C THR A 142 -10.38 1.69 8.89
N GLY A 143 -9.65 2.63 9.48
CA GLY A 143 -8.22 2.55 9.69
C GLY A 143 -7.74 3.52 10.76
N SER A 144 -6.43 3.64 10.87
CA SER A 144 -5.77 4.58 11.78
C SER A 144 -4.50 5.11 11.13
N THR A 145 -4.19 6.37 11.40
CA THR A 145 -2.97 7.04 10.98
C THR A 145 -2.31 7.68 12.20
N ASP A 146 -1.10 7.25 12.53
CA ASP A 146 -0.25 7.88 13.55
C ASP A 146 0.81 8.73 12.84
N ILE A 147 0.92 9.99 13.25
CA ILE A 147 1.91 10.94 12.74
C ILE A 147 2.76 11.39 13.92
N ALA A 148 4.01 10.92 13.99
CA ALA A 148 4.97 11.39 14.98
C ALA A 148 5.85 12.51 14.39
N ASP A 149 5.94 13.64 15.09
CA ASP A 149 6.90 14.70 14.78
C ASP A 149 8.29 14.28 15.30
N LEU A 150 9.24 14.10 14.39
CA LEU A 150 10.63 13.73 14.71
C LEU A 150 11.53 14.95 14.96
N GLY A 151 10.99 16.16 14.80
CA GLY A 151 11.72 17.42 14.85
C GLY A 151 12.44 17.73 13.54
N GLY A 152 12.84 19.00 13.37
CA GLY A 152 13.58 19.44 12.19
C GLY A 152 12.77 19.43 10.88
N GLY A 153 11.44 19.34 10.96
CA GLY A 153 10.54 19.24 9.81
C GLY A 153 10.33 17.82 9.30
N LEU A 154 10.79 16.81 10.04
CA LEU A 154 10.61 15.40 9.69
C LEU A 154 9.45 14.79 10.49
N TYR A 155 8.75 13.85 9.86
CA TYR A 155 7.65 13.11 10.45
C TYR A 155 7.82 11.61 10.18
N HIS A 156 7.35 10.80 11.11
CA HIS A 156 7.12 9.37 10.91
C HIS A 156 5.63 9.12 10.80
N ILE A 157 5.18 8.42 9.76
CA ILE A 157 3.77 8.12 9.54
C ILE A 157 3.57 6.61 9.51
N ASP A 158 2.80 6.10 10.46
CA ASP A 158 2.26 4.75 10.44
C ASP A 158 0.78 4.81 10.04
N SER A 159 0.34 3.93 9.14
CA SER A 159 -1.06 3.91 8.74
C SER A 159 -1.49 2.52 8.32
N PHE A 160 -2.74 2.18 8.61
CA PHE A 160 -3.38 0.99 8.07
C PHE A 160 -4.87 1.22 7.82
N PHE A 161 -5.44 0.41 6.93
CA PHE A 161 -6.88 0.34 6.69
C PHE A 161 -7.34 -1.12 6.63
N ASP A 162 -8.52 -1.40 7.16
CA ASP A 162 -9.29 -2.60 6.84
C ASP A 162 -10.27 -2.23 5.73
N VAL A 163 -9.98 -2.62 4.49
CA VAL A 163 -10.72 -2.16 3.30
C VAL A 163 -11.77 -3.19 2.88
N PHE A 164 -13.03 -2.80 2.83
CA PHE A 164 -14.11 -3.58 2.25
C PHE A 164 -14.39 -3.08 0.83
N THR A 165 -14.57 -4.02 -0.10
CA THR A 165 -14.70 -3.69 -1.51
C THR A 165 -15.76 -4.50 -2.20
N GLU A 166 -16.25 -3.96 -3.30
CA GLU A 166 -17.05 -4.66 -4.28
C GLU A 166 -16.29 -4.77 -5.61
N LEU A 167 -16.46 -5.90 -6.29
CA LEU A 167 -15.84 -6.17 -7.58
C LEU A 167 -16.91 -6.32 -8.67
N SER A 168 -16.63 -5.77 -9.84
CA SER A 168 -17.44 -5.95 -11.04
C SER A 168 -16.57 -6.44 -12.19
N VAL A 169 -17.09 -7.43 -12.94
CA VAL A 169 -16.44 -8.03 -14.13
C VAL A 169 -17.27 -7.83 -15.40
N ASP A 170 -18.31 -7.00 -15.33
CA ASP A 170 -19.28 -6.75 -16.40
C ASP A 170 -19.49 -5.24 -16.68
N GLY A 171 -18.49 -4.42 -16.36
CA GLY A 171 -18.52 -2.98 -16.61
C GLY A 171 -19.41 -2.21 -15.65
N GLY A 172 -19.60 -2.71 -14.42
CA GLY A 172 -20.36 -2.06 -13.36
C GLY A 172 -21.85 -2.36 -13.38
N ALA A 173 -22.30 -3.33 -14.18
CA ALA A 173 -23.70 -3.74 -14.22
C ALA A 173 -24.09 -4.54 -12.97
N ASN A 174 -23.19 -5.42 -12.50
CA ASN A 174 -23.31 -6.13 -11.23
C ASN A 174 -22.07 -5.92 -10.37
N TRP A 175 -22.26 -5.92 -9.05
CA TRP A 175 -21.23 -5.73 -8.04
C TRP A 175 -21.34 -6.85 -7.00
N THR A 176 -20.21 -7.51 -6.73
CA THR A 176 -20.11 -8.57 -5.73
C THR A 176 -19.24 -8.10 -4.58
N GLN A 177 -19.77 -8.17 -3.36
CA GLN A 177 -19.06 -7.82 -2.13
C GLN A 177 -17.96 -8.84 -1.79
N SER A 178 -16.86 -8.36 -1.22
CA SER A 178 -15.84 -9.23 -0.61
C SER A 178 -16.39 -9.93 0.64
N THR A 179 -15.88 -11.10 0.98
CA THR A 179 -16.28 -11.83 2.20
C THR A 179 -15.74 -11.20 3.47
N SER A 180 -14.55 -10.58 3.41
CA SER A 180 -13.88 -9.91 4.51
C SER A 180 -13.25 -8.58 4.07
N SER A 181 -12.79 -7.81 5.06
CA SER A 181 -11.86 -6.72 4.78
C SER A 181 -10.51 -7.27 4.37
N MET A 182 -9.77 -6.46 3.61
CA MET A 182 -8.36 -6.63 3.34
C MET A 182 -7.59 -5.64 4.22
N ARG A 183 -6.71 -6.12 5.11
CA ARG A 183 -5.89 -5.21 5.89
C ARG A 183 -4.70 -4.74 5.08
N MET A 184 -4.59 -3.44 4.89
CA MET A 184 -3.51 -2.81 4.14
C MET A 184 -2.65 -1.96 5.06
N PHE A 185 -1.35 -2.23 5.12
CA PHE A 185 -0.38 -1.49 5.92
C PHE A 185 0.44 -0.56 5.03
N LEU A 186 0.68 0.66 5.51
CA LEU A 186 1.62 1.57 4.89
C LEU A 186 3.05 1.06 5.08
N ILE A 187 3.77 0.98 3.97
CA ILE A 187 5.20 0.76 3.94
C ILE A 187 5.87 1.82 3.06
N PRO A 188 7.18 2.08 3.24
CA PRO A 188 7.91 2.91 2.29
C PRO A 188 7.86 2.30 0.90
N GLU A 189 7.83 3.13 -0.16
CA GLU A 189 7.99 2.59 -1.51
C GLU A 189 9.29 1.77 -1.57
N PRO A 190 9.28 0.54 -2.12
CA PRO A 190 10.49 -0.25 -2.25
C PRO A 190 11.53 0.53 -3.04
N ALA A 191 12.57 1.02 -2.36
CA ALA A 191 13.69 1.70 -2.99
C ALA A 191 14.47 0.71 -3.86
N ALA A 192 14.03 0.48 -5.09
CA ALA A 192 14.79 -0.23 -6.11
C ALA A 192 16.18 0.42 -6.40
N LEU A 193 16.47 1.55 -5.78
CA LEU A 193 17.72 2.30 -5.89
C LEU A 193 18.84 1.85 -4.94
N ILE A 194 18.57 1.07 -3.88
CA ILE A 194 19.67 0.49 -3.08
C ILE A 194 20.33 -0.69 -3.82
N LEU A 195 19.60 -1.35 -4.74
CA LEU A 195 20.12 -2.49 -5.50
C LEU A 195 21.11 -2.09 -6.61
N LEU A 196 20.99 -0.90 -7.19
CA LEU A 196 21.98 -0.39 -8.16
C LEU A 196 23.28 0.06 -7.47
N GLY A 197 23.19 0.61 -6.25
CA GLY A 197 24.36 1.05 -5.48
C GLY A 197 25.24 -0.11 -5.02
N ALA A 198 24.64 -1.21 -4.56
CA ALA A 198 25.38 -2.41 -4.15
C ALA A 198 26.04 -3.13 -5.34
N ALA A 199 25.37 -3.17 -6.50
CA ALA A 199 25.94 -3.77 -7.72
C ALA A 199 27.10 -2.94 -8.30
N ALA A 200 27.02 -1.61 -8.26
CA ALA A 200 28.10 -0.73 -8.74
C ALA A 200 29.37 -0.82 -7.86
N LEU A 201 29.21 -0.97 -6.53
CA LEU A 201 30.35 -1.10 -5.62
C LEU A 201 31.08 -2.44 -5.79
N LEU A 202 30.36 -3.52 -6.12
CA LEU A 202 30.95 -4.83 -6.41
C LEU A 202 31.67 -4.89 -7.77
N VAL A 203 31.18 -4.18 -8.79
CA VAL A 203 31.84 -4.12 -10.11
C VAL A 203 33.11 -3.25 -10.07
N LEU A 204 33.15 -2.19 -9.26
CA LEU A 204 34.35 -1.36 -9.09
C LEU A 204 35.42 -2.04 -8.23
N ALA A 205 35.04 -2.79 -7.19
CA ALA A 205 35.97 -3.57 -6.38
C ALA A 205 36.60 -4.76 -7.15
N GLY A 206 35.89 -5.31 -8.14
CA GLY A 206 36.37 -6.43 -8.96
C GLY A 206 37.39 -6.07 -10.05
N ARG A 207 37.51 -4.79 -10.45
CA ARG A 207 38.43 -4.37 -11.54
C ARG A 207 39.81 -3.91 -11.07
N GLY A 208 40.07 -3.91 -9.76
CA GLY A 208 41.34 -3.45 -9.18
C GLY A 208 42.43 -4.51 -9.02
N ARG A 209 42.19 -5.77 -9.42
CA ARG A 209 43.08 -6.90 -9.06
C ARG A 209 43.67 -7.68 -10.24
N ASP A 210 43.85 -7.01 -11.38
CA ASP A 210 44.66 -7.50 -12.51
C ASP A 210 45.58 -6.38 -13.04
N ARG A 211 46.69 -6.13 -12.34
CA ARG A 211 47.93 -5.54 -12.89
C ARG A 211 49.14 -6.09 -12.15
#